data_AF-A0A2D4STE8-F1
#
_entry.id   AF-A0A2D4STE8-F1
#
_cell.length_a   1.000
_cell.length_b   1.000
_cell.length_c   1.000
_cell.angle_alpha   90.00
_cell.angle_beta   90.00
_cell.angle_gamma   90.00
#
_symmetry.space_group_name_H-M   'P 1'
#
loop_
_entity.id
_entity.type
_entity.pdbx_description
1 polymer ?
#
loop_
_entity_poly.entity_id
_entity_poly.type
_entity_poly.pdbx_seq_one_letter_code
_entity_poly.pdbx_strand_id
1 'polypeptide(L)'
;MFCFLFLSSTVQADEYYHFDSIAIKSKGFMEASKISMDRSQSLTEDLESQKRLSKKIRETSSMLSSQDLSKWDLVISNAYEKNAMASQEFLNSFVMDYSGHYENHTGNYLKAHPKAVSCKPSPFGNSCKGTDISESIAKKLDANEELQKGIDEVMARTWPKTSLPSKQFPTIALTGTEHFISLDIFAQSLFGKKIAGHHKWYEQQYQKLDTNAEQGKKAAKDLYQEFESRLQQDKQTIEKALKVLIKKRKKKDPRYLSLGYCGNPAETGGCAGKDITQEVLKEIIEYKKSKKIILKAQ
;
A
#
# COMPACT_ATOMS: atom_id res chain seq x y z
N MET A 1 14.84 4.82 -42.16
CA MET A 1 15.80 4.98 -41.06
C MET A 1 16.21 6.46 -41.03
N PHE A 2 15.42 7.28 -40.33
CA PHE A 2 15.69 8.72 -40.20
C PHE A 2 16.50 8.93 -38.92
N CYS A 3 17.79 9.21 -39.07
CA CYS A 3 18.62 9.73 -37.99
C CYS A 3 18.23 11.19 -37.77
N PHE A 4 17.36 11.46 -36.79
CA PHE A 4 17.17 12.80 -36.27
C PHE A 4 18.43 13.19 -35.48
N LEU A 5 19.30 13.98 -36.10
CA LEU A 5 20.32 14.74 -35.39
C LEU A 5 19.60 15.76 -34.49
N PHE A 6 19.38 15.39 -33.22
CA PHE A 6 19.07 16.37 -32.17
C PHE A 6 20.32 17.23 -31.96
N LEU A 7 20.41 18.33 -32.71
CA LEU A 7 21.29 19.44 -32.39
C LEU A 7 20.86 19.96 -31.02
N SER A 8 21.56 19.51 -29.98
CA SER A 8 21.41 20.03 -28.62
C SER A 8 21.96 21.46 -28.63
N SER A 9 21.09 22.44 -28.85
CA SER A 9 21.46 23.85 -28.86
C SER A 9 21.94 24.24 -27.46
N THR A 10 23.24 24.52 -27.33
CA THR A 10 23.81 25.07 -26.10
C THR A 10 23.27 26.49 -25.94
N VAL A 11 22.66 26.79 -24.79
CA VAL A 11 22.19 28.14 -24.49
C VAL A 11 23.36 28.94 -23.94
N GLN A 12 23.72 30.03 -24.62
CA GLN A 12 24.71 30.98 -24.10
C GLN A 12 23.98 32.02 -23.25
N ALA A 13 24.34 32.13 -21.97
CA ALA A 13 23.79 33.11 -21.03
C ALA A 13 24.92 33.78 -20.23
N ASP A 14 24.72 35.02 -19.78
CA ASP A 14 25.66 35.69 -18.87
C ASP A 14 25.68 34.98 -17.51
N GLU A 15 24.49 34.68 -17.00
CA GLU A 15 24.22 33.92 -15.79
C GLU A 15 23.21 32.81 -16.09
N TYR A 16 23.36 31.67 -15.44
CA TYR A 16 22.37 30.60 -15.50
C TYR A 16 22.14 29.97 -14.13
N TYR A 17 21.01 29.29 -13.97
CA TYR A 17 20.72 28.52 -12.77
C TYR A 17 20.00 27.21 -13.10
N HIS A 18 20.12 26.24 -12.20
CA HIS A 18 19.38 25.00 -12.24
C HIS A 18 18.47 24.95 -11.01
N PHE A 19 17.15 24.89 -11.21
CA PHE A 19 16.19 24.90 -10.11
C PHE A 19 16.45 23.78 -9.10
N ASP A 20 16.73 22.57 -9.59
CA ASP A 20 17.10 21.41 -8.78
C ASP A 20 18.44 21.63 -8.04
N SER A 21 19.40 22.33 -8.65
CA SER A 21 20.69 22.62 -8.01
C SER A 21 20.55 23.63 -6.89
N ILE A 22 19.70 24.65 -7.04
CA ILE A 22 19.39 25.59 -5.96
C ILE A 22 18.79 24.82 -4.78
N ALA A 23 17.86 23.90 -5.05
CA ALA A 23 17.18 23.12 -4.01
C ALA A 23 18.16 22.21 -3.26
N ILE A 24 19.04 21.51 -4.00
CA ILE A 24 20.08 20.63 -3.43
C ILE A 24 21.13 21.41 -2.63
N LYS A 25 21.46 22.63 -3.06
CA LYS A 25 22.48 23.46 -2.41
C LYS A 25 21.93 24.25 -1.20
N SER A 26 20.61 24.40 -1.06
CA SER A 26 19.98 25.04 0.10
C SER A 26 19.91 24.07 1.27
N LYS A 27 20.55 24.44 2.39
CA LYS A 27 20.60 23.60 3.59
C LYS A 27 19.24 23.45 4.25
N GLY A 28 18.50 24.56 4.40
CA GLY A 28 17.19 24.55 5.04
C GLY A 28 16.19 23.71 4.25
N PHE A 29 16.19 23.88 2.92
CA PHE A 29 15.33 23.13 2.02
C PHE A 29 15.69 21.64 1.97
N MET A 30 16.97 21.29 1.94
CA MET A 30 17.37 19.88 1.94
C MET A 30 16.99 19.15 3.22
N GLU A 31 17.15 19.78 4.38
CA GLU A 31 16.78 19.16 5.66
C GLU A 31 15.25 18.99 5.76
N ALA A 32 14.47 20.02 5.43
CA ALA A 32 13.02 19.94 5.40
C ALA A 32 12.51 18.89 4.39
N SER A 33 13.12 18.82 3.21
CA SER A 33 12.83 17.81 2.19
C SER A 33 13.08 16.40 2.72
N LYS A 34 14.23 16.15 3.36
CA LYS A 34 14.57 14.85 3.94
C LYS A 34 13.55 14.40 4.99
N ILE A 35 13.24 15.28 5.96
CA ILE A 35 12.24 14.98 6.99
C ILE A 35 10.87 14.69 6.36
N SER A 36 10.48 15.45 5.34
CA SER A 36 9.20 15.26 4.64
C SER A 36 9.15 13.94 3.88
N MET A 37 10.25 13.56 3.22
CA MET A 37 10.38 12.29 2.52
C MET A 37 10.25 11.11 3.48
N ASP A 38 10.95 11.14 4.62
CA ASP A 38 10.87 10.09 5.63
C ASP A 38 9.45 9.92 6.17
N ARG A 39 8.76 11.04 6.47
CA ARG A 39 7.36 11.02 6.94
C ARG A 39 6.39 10.53 5.86
N SER A 40 6.59 10.96 4.60
CA SER A 40 5.79 10.52 3.46
C SER A 40 5.95 9.02 3.17
N GLN A 41 7.18 8.52 3.29
CA GLN A 41 7.45 7.10 3.17
C GLN A 41 6.75 6.31 4.28
N SER A 42 6.88 6.74 5.54
CA SER A 42 6.19 6.09 6.68
C SER A 42 4.66 6.06 6.47
N LEU A 43 4.07 7.16 6.02
CA LEU A 43 2.63 7.22 5.73
C LEU A 43 2.23 6.27 4.59
N THR A 44 3.06 6.17 3.55
CA THR A 44 2.85 5.25 2.43
C THR A 44 2.92 3.79 2.88
N GLU A 45 3.91 3.45 3.72
CA GLU A 45 4.07 2.11 4.30
C GLU A 45 2.86 1.72 5.17
N ASP A 46 2.35 2.65 5.97
CA ASP A 46 1.15 2.46 6.78
C ASP A 46 -0.08 2.19 5.89
N LEU A 47 -0.29 3.00 4.85
CA LEU A 47 -1.41 2.81 3.92
C LEU A 47 -1.32 1.49 3.16
N GLU A 48 -0.13 1.11 2.67
CA GLU A 48 0.06 -0.19 2.02
C GLU A 48 -0.15 -1.36 3.00
N SER A 49 0.21 -1.20 4.27
CA SER A 49 -0.13 -2.16 5.32
C SER A 49 -1.65 -2.32 5.48
N GLN A 50 -2.38 -1.21 5.55
CA GLN A 50 -3.85 -1.22 5.67
C GLN A 50 -4.54 -1.82 4.45
N LYS A 51 -4.04 -1.50 3.24
CA LYS A 51 -4.52 -2.09 1.98
C LYS A 51 -4.36 -3.61 1.99
N ARG A 52 -3.21 -4.12 2.44
CA ARG A 52 -2.97 -5.56 2.61
C ARG A 52 -3.94 -6.17 3.63
N LEU A 53 -4.21 -5.51 4.74
CA LEU A 53 -5.16 -5.99 5.76
C LEU A 53 -6.60 -6.04 5.24
N SER A 54 -7.06 -4.99 4.56
CA SER A 54 -8.37 -4.98 3.89
C SER A 54 -8.51 -6.16 2.91
N LYS A 55 -7.47 -6.40 2.10
CA LYS A 55 -7.44 -7.56 1.20
C LYS A 55 -7.53 -8.91 1.93
N LYS A 56 -6.77 -9.09 3.02
CA LYS A 56 -6.83 -10.33 3.83
C LYS A 56 -8.25 -10.57 4.38
N ILE A 57 -8.89 -9.53 4.91
CA ILE A 57 -10.25 -9.64 5.46
C ILE A 57 -11.23 -10.05 4.37
N ARG A 58 -11.17 -9.40 3.20
CA ARG A 58 -11.99 -9.77 2.03
C ARG A 58 -11.80 -11.22 1.62
N GLU A 59 -10.55 -11.68 1.53
CA GLU A 59 -10.25 -13.08 1.21
C GLU A 59 -10.92 -14.03 2.20
N THR A 60 -10.73 -13.80 3.50
CA THR A 60 -11.28 -14.66 4.55
C THR A 60 -12.81 -14.58 4.64
N SER A 61 -13.41 -13.41 4.43
CA SER A 61 -14.87 -13.23 4.45
C SER A 61 -15.51 -14.00 3.29
N SER A 62 -14.95 -13.91 2.07
CA SER A 62 -15.41 -14.65 0.90
C SER A 62 -15.21 -16.16 1.05
N MET A 63 -14.09 -16.62 1.61
CA MET A 63 -13.83 -18.05 1.89
C MET A 63 -14.81 -18.66 2.90
N LEU A 64 -15.24 -17.86 3.88
CA LEU A 64 -16.14 -18.31 4.96
C LEU A 64 -17.61 -18.06 4.64
N SER A 65 -17.92 -17.27 3.61
CA SER A 65 -19.27 -16.83 3.27
C SER A 65 -20.00 -16.21 4.48
N SER A 66 -19.27 -15.53 5.36
CA SER A 66 -19.79 -15.01 6.62
C SER A 66 -20.31 -13.60 6.45
N GLN A 67 -21.62 -13.41 6.67
CA GLN A 67 -22.27 -12.10 6.54
C GLN A 67 -21.66 -11.05 7.49
N ASP A 68 -21.27 -11.44 8.69
CA ASP A 68 -20.68 -10.52 9.67
C ASP A 68 -19.26 -10.12 9.27
N LEU A 69 -18.46 -11.05 8.73
CA LEU A 69 -17.14 -10.72 8.19
C LEU A 69 -17.25 -9.90 6.90
N SER A 70 -18.28 -10.10 6.06
CA SER A 70 -18.50 -9.25 4.89
C SER A 70 -18.89 -7.83 5.28
N LYS A 71 -19.72 -7.65 6.32
CA LYS A 71 -19.99 -6.32 6.89
C LYS A 71 -18.72 -5.69 7.45
N TRP A 72 -17.87 -6.48 8.10
CA TRP A 72 -16.60 -6.02 8.63
C TRP A 72 -15.60 -5.63 7.54
N ASP A 73 -15.51 -6.40 6.47
CA ASP A 73 -14.72 -6.05 5.27
C ASP A 73 -15.12 -4.68 4.74
N LEU A 74 -16.41 -4.39 4.64
CA LEU A 74 -16.89 -3.08 4.21
C LEU A 74 -16.45 -1.96 5.16
N VAL A 75 -16.53 -2.17 6.48
CA VAL A 75 -16.07 -1.20 7.48
C VAL A 75 -14.57 -0.92 7.33
N ILE A 76 -13.76 -1.98 7.16
CA ILE A 76 -12.32 -1.87 7.03
C ILE A 76 -11.93 -1.23 5.69
N SER A 77 -12.57 -1.64 4.59
CA SER A 77 -12.33 -1.09 3.26
C SER A 77 -12.66 0.41 3.21
N ASN A 78 -13.81 0.83 3.78
CA ASN A 78 -14.19 2.24 3.86
C ASN A 78 -13.22 3.05 4.75
N ALA A 79 -12.74 2.47 5.86
CA ALA A 79 -11.77 3.13 6.73
C ALA A 79 -10.41 3.32 6.02
N TYR A 80 -9.95 2.31 5.29
CA TYR A 80 -8.75 2.40 4.46
C TYR A 80 -8.90 3.48 3.38
N GLU A 81 -10.01 3.48 2.62
CA GLU A 81 -10.25 4.47 1.56
C GLU A 81 -10.27 5.89 2.11
N LYS A 82 -10.93 6.11 3.25
CA LYS A 82 -10.93 7.39 3.95
C LYS A 82 -9.51 7.84 4.34
N ASN A 83 -8.72 6.92 4.91
CA ASN A 83 -7.33 7.21 5.29
C ASN A 83 -6.47 7.54 4.06
N ALA A 84 -6.64 6.80 2.96
CA ALA A 84 -5.90 7.01 1.72
C ALA A 84 -6.23 8.36 1.08
N MET A 85 -7.52 8.72 0.98
CA MET A 85 -7.95 10.01 0.44
C MET A 85 -7.42 11.17 1.29
N ALA A 86 -7.61 11.12 2.62
CA ALA A 86 -7.12 12.18 3.51
C ALA A 86 -5.59 12.34 3.45
N SER A 87 -4.86 11.23 3.30
CA SER A 87 -3.41 11.23 3.15
C SER A 87 -2.98 11.84 1.81
N GLN A 88 -3.68 11.51 0.72
CA GLN A 88 -3.39 12.08 -0.60
C GLN A 88 -3.69 13.58 -0.64
N GLU A 89 -4.82 14.03 -0.08
CA GLU A 89 -5.18 15.44 0.04
C GLU A 89 -4.14 16.20 0.87
N PHE A 90 -3.72 15.63 2.01
CA PHE A 90 -2.66 16.19 2.82
C PHE A 90 -1.34 16.31 2.03
N LEU A 91 -0.88 15.23 1.39
CA LEU A 91 0.38 15.26 0.63
C LEU A 91 0.32 16.26 -0.53
N ASN A 92 -0.80 16.36 -1.24
CA ASN A 92 -0.98 17.34 -2.30
C ASN A 92 -0.88 18.77 -1.76
N SER A 93 -1.62 19.10 -0.70
CA SER A 93 -1.56 20.43 -0.09
C SER A 93 -0.18 20.74 0.50
N PHE A 94 0.45 19.76 1.15
CA PHE A 94 1.79 19.88 1.71
C PHE A 94 2.82 20.20 0.63
N VAL A 95 2.83 19.44 -0.48
CA VAL A 95 3.76 19.66 -1.60
C VAL A 95 3.51 21.01 -2.25
N MET A 96 2.25 21.38 -2.49
CA MET A 96 1.89 22.67 -3.11
C MET A 96 2.35 23.87 -2.28
N ASP A 97 2.16 23.83 -0.96
CA ASP A 97 2.57 24.93 -0.09
C ASP A 97 4.10 24.98 0.06
N TYR A 98 4.73 23.82 0.20
CA TYR A 98 6.19 23.70 0.27
C TYR A 98 6.87 24.22 -1.00
N SER A 99 6.42 23.78 -2.18
CA SER A 99 6.95 24.25 -3.46
C SER A 99 6.59 25.71 -3.72
N GLY A 100 5.40 26.15 -3.32
CA GLY A 100 4.93 27.52 -3.46
C GLY A 100 5.81 28.53 -2.71
N HIS A 101 6.19 28.24 -1.46
CA HIS A 101 7.15 29.06 -0.73
C HIS A 101 8.48 29.15 -1.49
N TYR A 102 9.04 28.01 -1.87
CA TYR A 102 10.34 27.95 -2.54
C TYR A 102 10.35 28.67 -3.90
N GLU A 103 9.33 28.46 -4.74
CA GLU A 103 9.18 29.10 -6.05
C GLU A 103 9.00 30.61 -5.92
N ASN A 104 8.17 31.08 -4.99
CA ASN A 104 7.93 32.51 -4.79
C ASN A 104 9.21 33.24 -4.35
N HIS A 105 9.92 32.70 -3.35
CA HIS A 105 11.16 33.33 -2.87
C HIS A 105 12.30 33.24 -3.91
N THR A 106 12.40 32.13 -4.65
CA THR A 106 13.33 32.01 -5.78
C THR A 106 13.01 33.04 -6.88
N GLY A 107 11.73 33.17 -7.26
CA GLY A 107 11.29 34.15 -8.26
C GLY A 107 11.56 35.59 -7.85
N ASN A 108 11.37 35.92 -6.57
CA ASN A 108 11.69 37.25 -6.05
C ASN A 108 13.19 37.55 -6.10
N TYR A 109 14.04 36.56 -5.80
CA TYR A 109 15.49 36.72 -5.94
C TYR A 109 15.91 36.91 -7.41
N LEU A 110 15.30 36.15 -8.32
CA LEU A 110 15.59 36.24 -9.76
C LEU A 110 15.20 37.57 -10.39
N LYS A 111 14.30 38.36 -9.78
CA LYS A 111 14.01 39.74 -10.25
C LYS A 111 15.25 40.64 -10.20
N ALA A 112 16.19 40.39 -9.29
CA ALA A 112 17.47 41.10 -9.23
C ALA A 112 18.50 40.58 -10.27
N HIS A 113 18.20 39.45 -10.92
CA HIS A 113 19.02 38.81 -11.95
C HIS A 113 18.24 38.66 -13.27
N PRO A 114 17.80 39.76 -13.91
CA PRO A 114 16.89 39.71 -15.06
C PRO A 114 17.48 39.04 -16.31
N LYS A 115 18.79 38.79 -16.34
CA LYS A 115 19.50 38.10 -17.42
C LYS A 115 19.77 36.62 -17.14
N ALA A 116 19.46 36.13 -15.94
CA ALA A 116 19.70 34.74 -15.58
C ALA A 116 18.70 33.81 -16.28
N VAL A 117 19.21 32.74 -16.90
CA VAL A 117 18.39 31.76 -17.62
C VAL A 117 18.26 30.46 -16.83
N SER A 118 17.04 29.93 -16.76
CA SER A 118 16.79 28.60 -16.21
C SER A 118 17.31 27.53 -17.17
N CYS A 119 18.20 26.68 -16.68
CA CYS A 119 18.79 25.59 -17.43
C CYS A 119 18.30 24.26 -16.89
N LYS A 120 17.78 23.41 -17.77
CA LYS A 120 17.45 22.03 -17.39
C LYS A 120 18.73 21.19 -17.36
N PRO A 121 18.96 20.38 -16.31
CA PRO A 121 20.03 19.40 -16.35
C PRO A 121 19.78 18.44 -17.52
N SER A 122 20.79 18.25 -18.37
CA SER A 122 20.76 17.28 -19.48
C SER A 122 21.55 16.04 -19.07
N PRO A 123 21.08 14.82 -19.40
CA PRO A 123 21.83 13.59 -19.15
C PRO A 123 23.18 13.53 -19.89
N PHE A 124 23.45 14.46 -20.81
CA PHE A 124 24.70 14.55 -21.58
C PHE A 124 25.62 15.71 -21.14
N GLY A 125 25.39 16.32 -19.97
CA GLY A 125 26.19 17.41 -19.41
C GLY A 125 25.51 18.80 -19.51
N ASN A 126 26.13 19.82 -18.91
CA ASN A 126 25.56 21.17 -18.82
C ASN A 126 25.26 21.75 -20.22
N SER A 127 23.97 21.96 -20.50
CA SER A 127 23.46 22.53 -21.75
C SER A 127 23.63 24.05 -21.83
N CYS A 128 24.21 24.67 -20.79
CA CYS A 128 24.33 26.11 -20.65
C CYS A 128 25.78 26.54 -20.43
N LYS A 129 26.16 27.60 -21.12
CA LYS A 129 27.43 28.30 -20.94
C LYS A 129 27.14 29.65 -20.28
N GLY A 130 27.93 30.00 -19.26
CA GLY A 130 27.75 31.20 -18.44
C GLY A 130 28.24 31.00 -17.01
N THR A 131 27.88 31.92 -16.11
CA THR A 131 28.14 31.77 -14.67
C THR A 131 26.98 31.04 -14.00
N ASP A 132 27.23 29.90 -13.33
CA ASP A 132 26.22 29.23 -12.50
C ASP A 132 25.99 30.03 -11.22
N ILE A 133 24.82 30.65 -11.09
CA ILE A 133 24.44 31.40 -9.89
C ILE A 133 23.63 30.56 -8.89
N SER A 134 23.43 29.26 -9.13
CA SER A 134 22.56 28.40 -8.29
C SER A 134 22.97 28.38 -6.82
N GLU A 135 24.28 28.37 -6.52
CA GLU A 135 24.77 28.39 -5.14
C GLU A 135 24.52 29.74 -4.44
N SER A 136 24.66 30.85 -5.19
CA SER A 136 24.38 32.19 -4.67
C SER A 136 22.89 32.33 -4.34
N ILE A 137 22.02 31.85 -5.22
CA ILE A 137 20.57 31.82 -4.98
C ILE A 137 20.28 30.99 -3.73
N ALA A 138 20.82 29.77 -3.63
CA ALA A 138 20.60 28.88 -2.49
C ALA A 138 21.00 29.52 -1.14
N LYS A 139 22.18 30.14 -1.06
CA LYS A 139 22.64 30.86 0.15
C LYS A 139 21.71 32.00 0.54
N LYS A 140 21.14 32.69 -0.45
CA LYS A 140 20.21 33.80 -0.23
C LYS A 140 18.84 33.32 0.24
N LEU A 141 18.37 32.18 -0.25
CA LEU A 141 17.17 31.52 0.25
C LEU A 141 17.36 31.01 1.69
N ASP A 142 18.50 30.39 1.99
CA ASP A 142 18.83 29.93 3.35
C ASP A 142 18.87 31.08 4.37
N ALA A 143 19.25 32.28 3.94
CA ALA A 143 19.27 33.47 4.79
C ALA A 143 17.93 34.23 4.85
N ASN A 144 16.89 33.80 4.14
CA ASN A 144 15.60 34.49 4.09
C ASN A 144 14.69 34.04 5.24
N GLU A 145 14.49 34.91 6.23
CA GLU A 145 13.70 34.60 7.44
C GLU A 145 12.22 34.27 7.13
N GLU A 146 11.60 34.95 6.15
CA GLU A 146 10.21 34.67 5.75
C GLU A 146 10.06 33.29 5.12
N LEU A 147 11.02 32.88 4.28
CA LEU A 147 11.07 31.55 3.70
C LEU A 147 11.27 30.49 4.79
N GLN A 148 12.22 30.68 5.71
CA GLN A 148 12.45 29.73 6.80
C GLN A 148 11.20 29.58 7.67
N LYS A 149 10.54 30.69 8.01
CA LYS A 149 9.28 30.66 8.74
C LYS A 149 8.17 29.93 7.98
N GLY A 150 8.04 30.16 6.67
CA GLY A 150 7.06 29.44 5.84
C GLY A 150 7.34 27.94 5.75
N ILE A 151 8.61 27.55 5.60
CA ILE A 151 9.03 26.14 5.66
C ILE A 151 8.68 25.54 7.03
N ASP A 152 9.03 26.21 8.13
CA ASP A 152 8.73 25.74 9.49
C ASP A 152 7.22 25.57 9.71
N GLU A 153 6.39 26.51 9.25
CA GLU A 153 4.93 26.44 9.32
C GLU A 153 4.38 25.23 8.55
N VAL A 154 4.90 24.94 7.35
CA VAL A 154 4.53 23.75 6.58
C VAL A 154 4.99 22.47 7.29
N MET A 155 6.22 22.43 7.79
CA MET A 155 6.81 21.28 8.48
C MET A 155 6.15 20.96 9.84
N ALA A 156 5.57 21.97 10.48
CA ALA A 156 4.84 21.86 11.74
C ALA A 156 3.42 21.30 11.57
N ARG A 157 2.91 21.15 10.34
CA ARG A 157 1.58 20.58 10.10
C ARG A 157 1.47 19.18 10.69
N THR A 158 0.30 18.88 11.24
CA THR A 158 0.02 17.56 11.80
C THR A 158 -0.15 16.57 10.65
N TRP A 159 0.74 15.58 10.59
CA TRP A 159 0.66 14.50 9.62
C TRP A 159 -0.54 13.59 9.92
N PRO A 160 -1.24 13.09 8.89
CA PRO A 160 -2.38 12.20 9.09
C PRO A 160 -1.99 10.96 9.89
N LYS A 161 -2.73 10.69 10.96
CA LYS A 161 -2.63 9.43 11.69
C LYS A 161 -3.61 8.46 11.06
N THR A 162 -3.08 7.42 10.42
CA THR A 162 -3.92 6.40 9.79
C THR A 162 -4.07 5.21 10.74
N SER A 163 -5.28 4.67 10.82
CA SER A 163 -5.56 3.48 11.62
C SER A 163 -6.80 2.79 11.09
N LEU A 164 -6.83 1.46 11.20
CA LEU A 164 -8.03 0.69 10.95
C LEU A 164 -8.76 0.40 12.27
N PRO A 165 -10.10 0.33 12.25
CA PRO A 165 -10.85 -0.11 13.42
C PRO A 165 -10.47 -1.56 13.78
N SER A 166 -10.50 -1.87 15.07
CA SER A 166 -10.18 -3.19 15.61
C SER A 166 -11.39 -3.75 16.35
N LYS A 167 -11.68 -5.02 16.14
CA LYS A 167 -12.78 -5.73 16.78
C LYS A 167 -12.49 -7.23 16.82
N GLN A 168 -12.67 -7.85 17.98
CA GLN A 168 -12.57 -9.31 18.09
C GLN A 168 -13.83 -9.98 17.51
N PHE A 169 -13.65 -11.05 16.73
CA PHE A 169 -14.75 -11.85 16.16
C PHE A 169 -14.87 -13.22 16.84
N PRO A 170 -16.06 -13.85 16.82
CA PRO A 170 -16.17 -15.24 17.24
C PRO A 170 -15.43 -16.17 16.27
N THR A 171 -14.85 -17.24 16.80
CA THR A 171 -14.29 -18.33 16.00
C THR A 171 -15.42 -19.12 15.33
N ILE A 172 -15.28 -19.42 14.04
CA ILE A 172 -16.24 -20.22 13.27
C ILE A 172 -15.89 -21.69 13.46
N ALA A 173 -16.77 -22.45 14.11
CA ALA A 173 -16.47 -23.81 14.54
C ALA A 173 -16.21 -24.79 13.39
N LEU A 174 -15.16 -25.62 13.52
CA LEU A 174 -14.96 -26.85 12.75
C LEU A 174 -15.34 -28.08 13.58
N THR A 175 -14.85 -28.11 14.82
CA THR A 175 -15.18 -29.09 15.87
C THR A 175 -15.52 -28.41 17.20
N GLY A 176 -15.13 -27.13 17.39
CA GLY A 176 -15.49 -26.27 18.52
C GLY A 176 -14.86 -24.88 18.35
N THR A 177 -14.68 -24.13 19.44
CA THR A 177 -14.28 -22.71 19.38
C THR A 177 -13.17 -22.32 20.36
N GLU A 178 -12.65 -23.25 21.17
CA GLU A 178 -11.59 -22.94 22.15
C GLU A 178 -10.24 -22.64 21.47
N HIS A 179 -9.96 -23.31 20.35
CA HIS A 179 -8.80 -23.09 19.51
C HIS A 179 -9.19 -22.64 18.12
N PHE A 180 -8.34 -21.84 17.48
CA PHE A 180 -8.57 -21.41 16.11
C PHE A 180 -7.32 -21.49 15.23
N ILE A 181 -7.58 -21.52 13.92
CA ILE A 181 -6.61 -21.32 12.86
C ILE A 181 -6.95 -19.99 12.17
N SER A 182 -6.00 -19.06 12.14
CA SER A 182 -6.07 -17.84 11.30
C SER A 182 -6.13 -18.27 9.84
N LEU A 183 -7.29 -18.03 9.23
CA LEU A 183 -7.56 -18.49 7.87
C LEU A 183 -6.69 -17.74 6.86
N ASP A 184 -6.40 -16.46 7.08
CA ASP A 184 -5.53 -15.68 6.20
C ASP A 184 -4.11 -16.25 6.17
N ILE A 185 -3.49 -16.50 7.31
CA ILE A 185 -2.14 -17.08 7.39
C ILE A 185 -2.15 -18.50 6.81
N PHE A 186 -3.15 -19.31 7.18
CA PHE A 186 -3.22 -20.71 6.77
C PHE A 186 -3.45 -20.85 5.27
N ALA A 187 -4.37 -20.07 4.69
CA ALA A 187 -4.65 -20.09 3.26
C ALA A 187 -3.48 -19.54 2.44
N GLN A 188 -2.84 -18.45 2.88
CA GLN A 188 -1.67 -17.91 2.19
C GLN A 188 -0.48 -18.87 2.24
N SER A 189 -0.27 -19.57 3.36
CA SER A 189 0.80 -20.57 3.48
C SER A 189 0.60 -21.78 2.56
N LEU A 190 -0.64 -22.22 2.36
CA LEU A 190 -0.95 -23.39 1.54
C LEU A 190 -1.21 -23.06 0.07
N PHE A 191 -1.77 -21.88 -0.24
CA PHE A 191 -2.29 -21.54 -1.57
C PHE A 191 -1.92 -20.12 -2.02
N GLY A 192 -0.94 -19.44 -1.40
CA GLY A 192 -0.66 -18.03 -1.69
C GLY A 192 -0.43 -17.68 -3.16
N LYS A 193 0.29 -18.52 -3.93
CA LYS A 193 0.46 -18.33 -5.38
C LYS A 193 -0.87 -18.41 -6.14
N LYS A 194 -1.73 -19.35 -5.77
CA LYS A 194 -3.03 -19.58 -6.39
C LYS A 194 -4.01 -18.45 -6.07
N ILE A 195 -4.08 -18.05 -4.81
CA ILE A 195 -4.89 -16.91 -4.34
C ILE A 195 -4.42 -15.61 -5.02
N ALA A 196 -3.12 -15.37 -5.11
CA ALA A 196 -2.58 -14.24 -5.88
C ALA A 196 -2.99 -14.29 -7.36
N GLY A 197 -3.03 -15.49 -7.95
CA GLY A 197 -3.55 -15.72 -9.30
C GLY A 197 -5.04 -15.36 -9.44
N HIS A 198 -5.87 -15.67 -8.45
CA HIS A 198 -7.29 -15.29 -8.43
C HIS A 198 -7.48 -13.77 -8.38
N HIS A 199 -6.70 -13.06 -7.56
CA HIS A 199 -6.71 -11.59 -7.54
C HIS A 199 -6.29 -10.98 -8.86
N LYS A 200 -5.16 -11.44 -9.41
CA LYS A 200 -4.69 -10.96 -10.72
C LYS A 200 -5.73 -11.19 -11.81
N TRP A 201 -6.37 -12.35 -11.82
CA TRP A 201 -7.46 -12.64 -12.75
C TRP A 201 -8.64 -11.68 -12.55
N TYR A 202 -9.08 -11.47 -11.30
CA TYR A 202 -10.19 -10.56 -10.99
C TYR A 202 -9.89 -9.13 -11.44
N GLU A 203 -8.73 -8.58 -11.07
CA GLU A 203 -8.29 -7.23 -11.47
C GLU A 203 -8.26 -7.07 -13.00
N GLN A 204 -7.70 -8.06 -13.71
CA GLN A 204 -7.62 -8.04 -15.18
C GLN A 204 -9.00 -8.12 -15.87
N GLN A 205 -9.97 -8.83 -15.29
CA GLN A 205 -11.33 -8.83 -15.83
C GLN A 205 -12.07 -7.55 -15.46
N TYR A 206 -11.91 -7.06 -14.23
CA TYR A 206 -12.59 -5.86 -13.74
C TYR A 206 -12.20 -4.61 -14.53
N GLN A 207 -10.91 -4.45 -14.89
CA GLN A 207 -10.42 -3.34 -15.70
C GLN A 207 -11.04 -3.25 -17.12
N LYS A 208 -11.66 -4.32 -17.61
CA LYS A 208 -12.34 -4.34 -18.91
C LYS A 208 -13.80 -3.90 -18.84
N LEU A 209 -14.33 -3.68 -17.63
CA LEU A 209 -15.72 -3.34 -17.41
C LEU A 209 -15.89 -1.83 -17.37
N ASP A 210 -16.88 -1.31 -18.08
CA ASP A 210 -17.36 0.06 -17.89
C ASP A 210 -18.35 0.10 -16.72
N THR A 211 -17.83 0.28 -15.51
CA THR A 211 -18.63 0.27 -14.27
C THR A 211 -19.53 1.50 -14.10
N ASN A 212 -19.45 2.50 -14.99
CA ASN A 212 -20.38 3.63 -15.02
C ASN A 212 -21.70 3.24 -15.69
N ALA A 213 -21.67 2.29 -16.64
CA ALA A 213 -22.86 1.75 -17.27
C ALA A 213 -23.53 0.69 -16.37
N GLU A 214 -24.86 0.63 -16.40
CA GLU A 214 -25.63 -0.30 -15.57
C GLU A 214 -25.30 -1.77 -15.87
N GLN A 215 -25.04 -2.08 -17.14
CA GLN A 215 -24.58 -3.40 -17.56
C GLN A 215 -23.21 -3.75 -16.99
N GLY A 216 -22.30 -2.77 -16.88
CA GLY A 216 -20.99 -2.98 -16.27
C GLY A 216 -21.04 -3.14 -14.77
N LYS A 217 -21.95 -2.45 -14.05
CA LYS A 217 -22.21 -2.70 -12.63
C LYS A 217 -22.69 -4.12 -12.37
N LYS A 218 -23.63 -4.62 -13.19
CA LYS A 218 -24.10 -6.00 -13.11
C LYS A 218 -22.96 -6.98 -13.39
N ALA A 219 -22.20 -6.77 -14.47
CA ALA A 219 -21.06 -7.61 -14.81
C ALA A 219 -19.99 -7.63 -13.71
N ALA A 220 -19.75 -6.50 -13.04
CA ALA A 220 -18.82 -6.40 -11.92
C ALA A 220 -19.29 -7.23 -10.71
N LYS A 221 -20.61 -7.23 -10.43
CA LYS A 221 -21.20 -8.07 -9.39
C LYS A 221 -21.06 -9.56 -9.70
N ASP A 222 -21.38 -9.96 -10.93
CA ASP A 222 -21.27 -11.36 -11.37
C ASP A 222 -19.80 -11.83 -11.34
N LEU A 223 -18.87 -10.99 -11.78
CA LEU A 223 -17.43 -11.23 -11.70
C LEU A 223 -16.94 -11.39 -10.26
N TYR A 224 -17.45 -10.56 -9.34
CA TYR A 224 -17.12 -10.68 -7.92
C TYR A 224 -17.62 -12.00 -7.34
N GLN A 225 -18.85 -12.43 -7.66
CA GLN A 225 -19.36 -13.73 -7.24
C GLN A 225 -18.51 -14.90 -7.75
N GLU A 226 -18.01 -14.82 -8.99
CA GLU A 226 -17.10 -15.83 -9.53
C GLU A 226 -15.77 -15.84 -8.77
N PHE A 227 -15.23 -14.67 -8.43
CA PHE A 227 -14.04 -14.54 -7.59
C PHE A 227 -14.26 -15.19 -6.20
N GLU A 228 -15.38 -14.93 -5.54
CA GLU A 228 -15.71 -15.55 -4.25
C GLU A 228 -15.83 -17.07 -4.36
N SER A 229 -16.46 -17.57 -5.43
CA SER A 229 -16.59 -19.01 -5.70
C SER A 229 -15.21 -19.70 -5.81
N ARG A 230 -14.24 -19.06 -6.48
CA ARG A 230 -12.86 -19.57 -6.56
C ARG A 230 -12.20 -19.68 -5.18
N LEU A 231 -12.34 -18.65 -4.34
CA LEU A 231 -11.83 -18.67 -2.97
C LEU A 231 -12.52 -19.73 -2.10
N GLN A 232 -13.83 -19.91 -2.25
CA GLN A 232 -14.58 -20.95 -1.55
C GLN A 232 -14.13 -22.36 -1.94
N GLN A 233 -13.81 -22.60 -3.21
CA GLN A 233 -13.24 -23.88 -3.67
C GLN A 233 -11.88 -24.17 -3.01
N ASP A 234 -11.03 -23.15 -2.85
CA ASP A 234 -9.77 -23.28 -2.12
C ASP A 234 -10.02 -23.61 -0.65
N LYS A 235 -10.95 -22.89 0.01
CA LYS A 235 -11.35 -23.18 1.39
C LYS A 235 -11.89 -24.61 1.55
N GLN A 236 -12.71 -25.10 0.62
CA GLN A 236 -13.21 -26.48 0.66
C GLN A 236 -12.07 -27.51 0.58
N THR A 237 -11.03 -27.22 -0.20
CA THR A 237 -9.83 -28.06 -0.29
C THR A 237 -9.05 -28.05 1.02
N ILE A 238 -8.84 -26.86 1.61
CA ILE A 238 -8.23 -26.68 2.94
C ILE A 238 -9.00 -27.52 3.97
N GLU A 239 -10.33 -27.37 4.02
CA GLU A 239 -11.18 -28.05 4.98
C GLU A 239 -11.14 -29.58 4.81
N LYS A 240 -11.10 -30.08 3.56
CA LYS A 240 -10.96 -31.52 3.28
C LYS A 240 -9.64 -32.06 3.83
N ALA A 241 -8.53 -31.34 3.65
CA ALA A 241 -7.24 -31.73 4.20
C ALA A 241 -7.22 -31.66 5.73
N LEU A 242 -7.84 -30.63 6.33
CA LEU A 242 -7.98 -30.46 7.77
C LEU A 242 -8.82 -31.56 8.41
N LYS A 243 -9.99 -31.92 7.84
CA LYS A 243 -10.82 -33.03 8.35
C LYS A 243 -10.06 -34.34 8.45
N VAL A 244 -9.18 -34.61 7.49
CA VAL A 244 -8.32 -35.81 7.48
C VAL A 244 -7.28 -35.76 8.61
N LEU A 245 -6.70 -34.58 8.88
CA LEU A 245 -5.77 -34.36 9.99
C LEU A 245 -6.50 -34.47 11.35
N ILE A 246 -7.60 -33.73 11.53
CA ILE A 246 -8.44 -33.71 12.74
C ILE A 246 -8.84 -35.14 13.14
N LYS A 247 -9.32 -35.96 12.18
CA LYS A 247 -9.70 -37.36 12.45
C LYS A 247 -8.56 -38.19 13.06
N LYS A 248 -7.31 -37.90 12.66
CA LYS A 248 -6.11 -38.59 13.17
C LYS A 248 -5.64 -38.02 14.50
N ARG A 249 -5.66 -36.69 14.67
CA ARG A 249 -5.04 -35.99 15.81
C ARG A 249 -5.94 -35.86 17.02
N LYS A 250 -7.26 -35.80 16.85
CA LYS A 250 -8.22 -35.68 17.97
C LYS A 250 -8.16 -36.83 19.00
N LYS A 251 -7.51 -37.96 18.65
CA LYS A 251 -7.28 -39.09 19.57
C LYS A 251 -6.05 -38.91 20.47
N LYS A 252 -5.15 -37.97 20.14
CA LYS A 252 -3.85 -37.78 20.78
C LYS A 252 -3.70 -36.37 21.37
N ASP A 253 -4.46 -35.42 20.85
CA ASP A 253 -4.35 -34.02 21.21
C ASP A 253 -5.78 -33.43 21.32
N PRO A 254 -6.20 -33.03 22.54
CA PRO A 254 -7.55 -32.53 22.79
C PRO A 254 -7.82 -31.20 22.09
N ARG A 255 -6.79 -30.44 21.67
CA ARG A 255 -6.98 -29.16 20.94
C ARG A 255 -7.80 -29.35 19.66
N TYR A 256 -7.70 -30.52 19.02
CA TYR A 256 -8.45 -30.85 17.81
C TYR A 256 -9.93 -31.23 18.07
N LEU A 257 -10.34 -31.41 19.34
CA LEU A 257 -11.74 -31.61 19.71
C LEU A 257 -12.53 -30.30 19.70
N SER A 258 -11.86 -29.15 19.91
CA SER A 258 -12.49 -27.82 19.93
C SER A 258 -11.70 -26.84 19.07
N LEU A 259 -11.80 -27.00 17.74
CA LEU A 259 -11.06 -26.23 16.75
C LEU A 259 -12.01 -25.49 15.80
N GLY A 260 -11.65 -24.28 15.39
CA GLY A 260 -12.36 -23.53 14.36
C GLY A 260 -11.46 -22.66 13.49
N TYR A 261 -12.09 -21.85 12.63
CA TYR A 261 -11.41 -20.83 11.83
C TYR A 261 -11.59 -19.45 12.45
N CYS A 262 -10.52 -18.68 12.41
CA CYS A 262 -10.57 -17.25 12.58
C CYS A 262 -10.52 -16.56 11.22
N GLY A 263 -11.58 -15.84 10.87
CA GLY A 263 -11.67 -15.06 9.63
C GLY A 263 -11.37 -13.57 9.82
N ASN A 264 -10.88 -13.14 10.98
CA ASN A 264 -10.47 -11.77 11.22
C ASN A 264 -8.96 -11.77 11.55
N PRO A 265 -8.10 -11.12 10.75
CA PRO A 265 -6.68 -11.02 11.04
C PRO A 265 -6.40 -10.46 12.45
N ALA A 266 -5.28 -10.86 13.05
CA ALA A 266 -4.91 -10.44 14.40
C ALA A 266 -4.74 -8.91 14.48
N GLU A 267 -4.22 -8.30 13.41
CA GLU A 267 -3.99 -6.87 13.28
C GLU A 267 -5.31 -6.04 13.33
N THR A 268 -6.46 -6.66 13.07
CA THR A 268 -7.79 -6.04 13.15
C THR A 268 -8.63 -6.57 14.32
N GLY A 269 -7.98 -7.19 15.31
CA GLY A 269 -8.59 -7.63 16.57
C GLY A 269 -8.72 -9.16 16.71
N GLY A 270 -8.40 -9.92 15.67
CA GLY A 270 -8.37 -11.38 15.73
C GLY A 270 -9.72 -12.03 16.06
N CYS A 271 -9.66 -13.25 16.59
CA CYS A 271 -10.83 -13.98 17.07
C CYS A 271 -10.68 -14.45 18.52
N ALA A 272 -11.82 -14.78 19.13
CA ALA A 272 -11.87 -15.39 20.45
C ALA A 272 -11.35 -16.83 20.42
N GLY A 273 -10.54 -17.20 21.41
CA GLY A 273 -9.92 -18.53 21.53
C GLY A 273 -8.39 -18.45 21.46
N LYS A 274 -7.74 -19.61 21.45
CA LYS A 274 -6.28 -19.71 21.36
C LYS A 274 -5.85 -20.04 19.93
N ASP A 275 -5.01 -19.18 19.37
CA ASP A 275 -4.36 -19.41 18.08
C ASP A 275 -3.44 -20.63 18.15
N ILE A 276 -3.63 -21.60 17.25
CA ILE A 276 -2.76 -22.76 17.05
C ILE A 276 -2.35 -22.93 15.57
N THR A 277 -2.41 -21.85 14.80
CA THR A 277 -2.24 -21.83 13.34
C THR A 277 -0.93 -22.47 12.91
N GLN A 278 0.17 -22.10 13.56
CA GLN A 278 1.52 -22.55 13.18
C GLN A 278 1.70 -24.05 13.45
N GLU A 279 1.19 -24.54 14.57
CA GLU A 279 1.22 -25.95 14.92
C GLU A 279 0.42 -26.78 13.93
N VAL A 280 -0.81 -26.36 13.60
CA VAL A 280 -1.64 -27.08 12.65
C VAL A 280 -1.06 -27.02 11.23
N LEU A 281 -0.43 -25.90 10.86
CA LEU A 281 0.21 -25.74 9.55
C LEU A 281 1.40 -26.68 9.39
N LYS A 282 2.24 -26.80 10.42
CA LYS A 282 3.32 -27.78 10.43
C LYS A 282 2.76 -29.21 10.28
N GLU A 283 1.74 -29.55 11.05
CA GLU A 283 1.17 -30.89 11.04
C GLU A 283 0.46 -31.26 9.73
N ILE A 284 -0.22 -30.32 9.07
CA ILE A 284 -0.92 -30.59 7.81
C ILE A 284 0.07 -30.87 6.67
N ILE A 285 1.23 -30.20 6.69
CA ILE A 285 2.31 -30.38 5.72
C ILE A 285 3.05 -31.70 5.96
N GLU A 286 3.25 -32.10 7.22
CA GLU A 286 3.92 -33.36 7.56
C GLU A 286 3.03 -34.59 7.32
N TYR A 287 1.71 -34.46 7.51
CA TYR A 287 0.81 -35.60 7.38
C TYR A 287 0.51 -35.94 5.90
N LYS A 288 1.15 -37.01 5.41
CA LYS A 288 1.09 -37.48 4.01
C LYS A 288 -0.30 -37.44 3.35
N LYS A 289 -1.37 -37.83 4.06
CA LYS A 289 -2.72 -37.86 3.50
C LYS A 289 -3.29 -36.44 3.27
N SER A 290 -3.08 -35.53 4.22
CA SER A 290 -3.49 -34.13 4.10
C SER A 290 -2.63 -33.40 3.07
N LYS A 291 -1.30 -33.55 3.12
CA LYS A 291 -0.37 -33.01 2.13
C LYS A 291 -0.74 -33.39 0.69
N LYS A 292 -1.11 -34.66 0.45
CA LYS A 292 -1.52 -35.13 -0.88
C LYS A 292 -2.78 -34.42 -1.40
N ILE A 293 -3.69 -33.99 -0.53
CA ILE A 293 -4.89 -33.24 -0.92
C ILE A 293 -4.48 -31.83 -1.37
N ILE A 294 -3.64 -31.15 -0.57
CA ILE A 294 -3.16 -29.79 -0.87
C ILE A 294 -2.36 -29.76 -2.17
N LEU A 295 -1.36 -30.65 -2.32
CA LEU A 295 -0.49 -30.69 -3.51
C LEU A 295 -1.23 -30.96 -4.82
N LYS A 296 -2.40 -31.61 -4.77
CA LYS A 296 -3.22 -31.85 -5.97
C LYS A 296 -4.01 -30.62 -6.43
N ALA A 297 -4.11 -29.60 -5.59
CA ALA A 297 -4.93 -28.42 -5.81
C ALA A 297 -4.12 -27.14 -6.02
N GLN A 298 -2.79 -27.21 -5.81
CA GLN A 298 -1.79 -26.22 -6.21
C GLN A 298 -1.49 -26.36 -7.70
#